data_AF-A0A8T5WND5-F1
#
_entry.id   AF-A0A8T5WND5-F1
#
_cell.length_a   1.000
_cell.length_b   1.000
_cell.length_c   1.000
_cell.angle_alpha   90.00
_cell.angle_beta   90.00
_cell.angle_gamma   90.00
#
_symmetry.space_group_name_H-M   'P 1'
#
loop_
_entity.id
_entity.type
_entity.pdbx_description
1 polymer ?
#
loop_
_entity_poly.entity_id
_entity_poly.type
_entity_poly.pdbx_seq_one_letter_code
_entity_poly.pdbx_strand_id
1 'polypeptide(L)'
;MLQEQKKVLGVAKKYDLPVLIFETDHFGKTIPALQELIEQLPRTTTFGKHRDDGFEIYEHGMKHPNSDYFPQDWLKEQGVNALYFRGINGNACVSETASSAQEFHDFTIATSNEVIATSNDNANSRDCHSKSCDEAKGGLLLFQSKGILDTENQPFLDYFTRNGRIAKKE
;
A
#
# COMPACT_ATOMS: atom_id res chain seq x y z
N MET A 1 -9.48 5.00 10.82
CA MET A 1 -8.71 4.27 9.79
C MET A 1 -9.57 3.87 8.60
N LEU A 2 -10.64 3.07 8.80
CA LEU A 2 -11.52 2.61 7.72
C LEU A 2 -12.03 3.72 6.79
N GLN A 3 -12.55 4.82 7.34
CA GLN A 3 -13.07 5.94 6.53
C GLN A 3 -11.99 6.58 5.64
N GLU A 4 -10.75 6.66 6.12
CA GLU A 4 -9.64 7.21 5.33
C GLU A 4 -9.23 6.26 4.21
N GLN A 5 -9.16 4.95 4.48
CA GLN A 5 -8.93 3.94 3.43
C GLN A 5 -10.05 3.97 2.37
N LYS A 6 -11.31 4.17 2.76
CA LYS A 6 -12.43 4.36 1.82
C LYS A 6 -12.26 5.60 0.94
N LYS A 7 -11.84 6.74 1.51
CA LYS A 7 -11.55 7.97 0.73
C LYS A 7 -10.44 7.73 -0.28
N VAL A 8 -9.36 7.09 0.16
CA VAL A 8 -8.19 6.71 -0.63
C VAL A 8 -8.59 5.81 -1.82
N LEU A 9 -9.39 4.77 -1.59
CA LEU A 9 -9.95 3.92 -2.65
C LEU A 9 -10.89 4.68 -3.58
N GLY A 10 -11.73 5.58 -3.05
CA GLY A 10 -12.62 6.43 -3.85
C GLY A 10 -11.86 7.36 -4.79
N VAL A 11 -10.72 7.88 -4.33
CA VAL A 11 -9.80 8.66 -5.16
C VAL A 11 -9.15 7.78 -6.22
N ALA A 12 -8.66 6.58 -5.85
CA ALA A 12 -8.10 5.64 -6.82
C ALA A 12 -9.09 5.29 -7.93
N LYS A 13 -10.35 5.04 -7.58
CA LYS A 13 -11.44 4.81 -8.53
C LYS A 13 -11.68 6.03 -9.44
N LYS A 14 -11.75 7.22 -8.85
CA LYS A 14 -12.05 8.47 -9.58
C LYS A 14 -11.00 8.80 -10.64
N TYR A 15 -9.72 8.52 -10.35
CA TYR A 15 -8.59 8.86 -11.23
C TYR A 15 -7.99 7.65 -11.95
N ASP A 16 -8.67 6.50 -11.94
CA ASP A 16 -8.21 5.25 -12.57
C ASP A 16 -6.77 4.88 -12.16
N LEU A 17 -6.50 4.98 -10.85
CA LEU A 17 -5.20 4.65 -10.29
C LEU A 17 -5.06 3.15 -10.10
N PRO A 18 -3.90 2.56 -10.44
CA PRO A 18 -3.61 1.19 -10.10
C PRO A 18 -3.54 1.01 -8.57
N VAL A 19 -4.07 -0.10 -8.08
CA VAL A 19 -4.06 -0.49 -6.66
C VAL A 19 -3.55 -1.91 -6.51
N LEU A 20 -2.60 -2.10 -5.61
CA LEU A 20 -1.97 -3.37 -5.27
C LEU A 20 -2.31 -3.62 -3.80
N ILE A 21 -2.77 -4.82 -3.50
CA ILE A 21 -3.12 -5.17 -2.12
C ILE A 21 -2.17 -6.28 -1.69
N PHE A 22 -1.61 -6.13 -0.50
CA PHE A 22 -0.89 -7.21 0.15
C PHE A 22 -1.72 -7.76 1.30
N GLU A 23 -2.04 -9.04 1.20
CA GLU A 23 -2.73 -9.78 2.24
C GLU A 23 -1.77 -10.78 2.88
N THR A 24 -1.74 -10.81 4.19
CA THR A 24 -0.94 -11.80 4.90
C THR A 24 -1.75 -13.05 5.14
N ASP A 25 -1.18 -14.21 4.84
CA ASP A 25 -1.88 -15.50 4.94
C ASP A 25 -2.24 -15.87 6.39
N HIS A 26 -1.56 -15.26 7.37
CA HIS A 26 -1.75 -15.56 8.79
C HIS A 26 -2.85 -14.73 9.46
N PHE A 27 -3.09 -13.50 9.00
CA PHE A 27 -4.01 -12.58 9.68
C PHE A 27 -5.36 -12.45 8.99
N GLY A 28 -5.56 -13.16 7.87
CA GLY A 28 -6.82 -13.19 7.14
C GLY A 28 -6.88 -12.19 5.99
N LYS A 29 -8.08 -12.07 5.44
CA LYS A 29 -8.36 -11.28 4.23
C LYS A 29 -8.73 -9.84 4.54
N THR A 30 -8.65 -9.00 3.51
CA THR A 30 -9.17 -7.63 3.54
C THR A 30 -10.62 -7.63 4.01
N ILE A 31 -10.95 -6.73 4.94
CA ILE A 31 -12.30 -6.67 5.52
C ILE A 31 -13.37 -6.41 4.43
N PRO A 32 -14.59 -6.98 4.56
CA PRO A 32 -15.62 -6.91 3.51
C PRO A 32 -15.95 -5.49 3.05
N ALA A 33 -16.00 -4.53 3.99
CA ALA A 33 -16.31 -3.14 3.70
C ALA A 33 -15.29 -2.41 2.81
N LEU A 34 -14.05 -2.93 2.70
CA LEU A 34 -13.04 -2.44 1.75
C LEU A 34 -13.04 -3.28 0.49
N GLN A 35 -13.24 -4.60 0.61
CA GLN A 35 -13.31 -5.54 -0.50
C GLN A 35 -14.36 -5.12 -1.55
N GLU A 36 -15.56 -4.71 -1.11
CA GLU A 36 -16.61 -4.19 -2.01
C GLU A 36 -16.17 -2.97 -2.84
N LEU A 37 -15.29 -2.13 -2.30
CA LEU A 37 -14.75 -0.96 -3.00
C LEU A 37 -13.61 -1.34 -3.94
N ILE A 38 -12.76 -2.27 -3.50
CA ILE A 38 -11.63 -2.83 -4.25
C ILE A 38 -12.12 -3.51 -5.52
N GLU A 39 -13.21 -4.28 -5.45
CA GLU A 39 -13.81 -4.97 -6.61
C GLU A 39 -14.36 -4.02 -7.68
N GLN A 40 -14.56 -2.76 -7.33
CA GLN A 40 -15.03 -1.72 -8.26
C GLN A 40 -13.87 -0.95 -8.92
N LEU A 41 -12.62 -1.26 -8.55
CA LEU A 41 -11.46 -0.61 -9.13
C LEU A 41 -11.08 -1.26 -10.47
N PRO A 42 -10.87 -0.46 -11.53
CA PRO A 42 -10.57 -0.98 -12.86
C PRO A 42 -9.18 -1.63 -12.97
N ARG A 43 -8.22 -1.21 -12.14
CA ARG A 43 -6.82 -1.61 -12.21
C ARG A 43 -6.35 -2.07 -10.84
N THR A 44 -6.68 -3.30 -10.48
CA THR A 44 -6.36 -3.80 -9.14
C THR A 44 -5.90 -5.25 -9.16
N THR A 45 -4.97 -5.56 -8.27
CA THR A 45 -4.58 -6.93 -8.01
C THR A 45 -4.17 -7.12 -6.54
N THR A 46 -4.17 -8.37 -6.10
CA THR A 46 -3.88 -8.78 -4.74
C THR A 46 -2.80 -9.86 -4.73
N PHE A 47 -1.81 -9.69 -3.85
CA PHE A 47 -0.75 -10.65 -3.60
C PHE A 47 -0.82 -11.14 -2.15
N GLY A 48 -0.72 -12.46 -1.97
CA GLY A 48 -0.54 -13.06 -0.66
C GLY A 48 0.92 -12.91 -0.21
N LYS A 49 1.13 -12.64 1.08
CA LYS A 49 2.46 -12.55 1.70
C LYS A 49 2.57 -13.36 2.98
N HIS A 50 3.75 -13.92 3.20
CA HIS A 50 4.06 -14.68 4.41
C HIS A 50 4.85 -13.87 5.44
N ARG A 51 5.49 -12.77 5.03
CA ARG A 51 6.37 -11.95 5.88
C ARG A 51 5.92 -10.49 5.82
N ASP A 52 6.61 -9.61 6.53
CA ASP A 52 6.22 -8.21 6.63
C ASP A 52 6.42 -7.44 5.32
N ASP A 53 7.44 -7.79 4.55
CA ASP A 53 7.76 -7.18 3.26
C ASP A 53 6.88 -7.72 2.11
N GLY A 54 6.15 -6.82 1.44
CA GLY A 54 5.35 -7.10 0.25
C GLY A 54 6.15 -7.24 -1.05
N PHE A 55 7.44 -6.87 -1.07
CA PHE A 55 8.35 -7.07 -2.18
C PHE A 55 9.43 -8.09 -1.87
N GLU A 56 9.20 -8.96 -0.89
CA GLU A 56 10.22 -9.91 -0.48
C GLU A 56 10.61 -10.83 -1.65
N ILE A 57 11.79 -10.55 -2.19
CA ILE A 57 12.48 -11.34 -3.20
C ILE A 57 13.64 -12.03 -2.47
N TYR A 58 14.10 -13.15 -3.05
CA TYR A 58 15.23 -13.98 -2.60
C TYR A 58 14.89 -15.05 -1.56
N GLU A 59 14.00 -15.97 -1.96
CA GLU A 59 14.21 -17.44 -1.91
C GLU A 59 12.91 -18.20 -2.23
N HIS A 60 11.74 -17.58 -2.04
CA HIS A 60 10.44 -18.25 -2.20
C HIS A 60 9.39 -17.53 -3.08
N GLY A 61 9.73 -16.37 -3.66
CA GLY A 61 9.00 -15.75 -4.77
C GLY A 61 7.48 -15.63 -4.59
N MET A 62 7.01 -14.52 -4.06
CA MET A 62 5.58 -14.19 -4.09
C MET A 62 5.14 -13.97 -5.53
N LYS A 63 4.68 -15.04 -6.15
CA LYS A 63 4.04 -15.02 -7.45
C LYS A 63 2.58 -14.64 -7.25
N HIS A 64 2.04 -13.92 -8.22
CA HIS A 64 0.61 -13.71 -8.29
C HIS A 64 -0.11 -15.07 -8.28
N PRO A 65 -1.25 -15.22 -7.58
CA PRO A 65 -1.92 -16.53 -7.43
C PRO A 65 -2.28 -17.20 -8.77
N ASN A 66 -2.37 -16.41 -9.83
CA ASN A 66 -2.74 -16.86 -11.18
C ASN A 66 -1.70 -16.53 -12.26
N SER A 67 -0.49 -16.08 -11.91
CA SER A 67 0.54 -15.79 -12.93
C SER A 67 1.97 -15.83 -12.37
N ASP A 68 2.95 -15.95 -13.26
CA ASP A 68 4.37 -15.92 -12.92
C ASP A 68 4.91 -14.51 -12.65
N TYR A 69 4.04 -13.49 -12.59
CA TYR A 69 4.44 -12.11 -12.36
C TYR A 69 4.59 -11.82 -10.87
N PHE A 70 5.62 -11.05 -10.56
CA PHE A 70 5.86 -10.51 -9.23
C PHE A 70 5.17 -9.15 -9.06
N PRO A 71 4.98 -8.66 -7.83
CA PRO A 71 4.39 -7.34 -7.57
C PRO A 71 5.01 -6.21 -8.40
N GLN A 72 6.33 -6.19 -8.53
CA GLN A 72 7.06 -5.20 -9.31
C GLN A 72 6.79 -5.24 -10.81
N ASP A 73 6.55 -6.41 -11.37
CA ASP A 73 6.33 -6.56 -12.82
C ASP A 73 4.96 -6.01 -13.17
N TRP A 74 3.96 -6.30 -12.32
CA TRP A 74 2.64 -5.70 -12.43
C TRP A 74 2.72 -4.17 -12.34
N LEU A 75 3.46 -3.63 -11.38
CA LEU A 75 3.63 -2.17 -11.25
C LEU A 75 4.28 -1.52 -12.47
N LYS A 76 5.30 -2.17 -13.06
CA LYS A 76 5.94 -1.71 -14.29
C LYS A 76 4.98 -1.76 -15.48
N GLU A 77 4.21 -2.83 -15.63
CA GLU A 77 3.18 -2.96 -16.66
C GLU A 77 2.11 -1.87 -16.52
N GLN A 78 1.77 -1.51 -15.28
CA GLN A 78 0.85 -0.41 -14.99
C GLN A 78 1.45 0.99 -15.24
N GLY A 79 2.73 1.11 -15.63
CA GLY A 79 3.41 2.38 -15.86
C GLY A 79 3.59 3.21 -14.57
N VAL A 80 3.66 2.53 -13.42
CA VAL A 80 3.82 3.16 -12.11
C VAL A 80 5.29 3.54 -11.89
N ASN A 81 5.52 4.74 -11.36
CA ASN A 81 6.85 5.19 -10.96
C ASN A 81 6.87 5.85 -9.57
N ALA A 82 5.70 6.04 -8.96
CA ALA A 82 5.55 6.53 -7.59
C ALA A 82 4.59 5.64 -6.82
N LEU A 83 4.97 5.29 -5.60
CA LEU A 83 4.18 4.42 -4.72
C LEU A 83 3.74 5.21 -3.50
N TYR A 84 2.49 4.99 -3.11
CA TYR A 84 1.89 5.56 -1.93
C TYR A 84 1.47 4.47 -0.95
N PHE A 85 2.20 4.41 0.16
CA PHE A 85 2.05 3.34 1.13
C PHE A 85 0.99 3.66 2.17
N ARG A 86 0.04 2.73 2.32
CA ARG A 86 -1.03 2.75 3.30
C ARG A 86 -1.18 1.35 3.91
N GLY A 87 -1.70 1.26 5.12
CA GLY A 87 -1.91 -0.05 5.76
C GLY A 87 -1.78 -0.01 7.27
N ILE A 88 -1.89 -1.22 7.83
CA ILE A 88 -1.66 -1.49 9.24
C ILE A 88 -0.24 -1.97 9.51
N ASN A 89 0.14 -1.94 10.78
CA ASN A 89 1.47 -2.34 11.25
C ASN A 89 2.57 -1.51 10.57
N GLY A 90 2.47 -0.19 10.78
CA GLY A 90 3.32 0.79 10.12
C GLY A 90 4.82 0.56 10.23
N ASN A 91 5.25 0.23 11.44
CA ASN A 91 6.67 0.08 11.76
C ASN A 91 7.30 -1.20 11.22
N ALA A 92 6.48 -2.16 10.77
CA ALA A 92 6.97 -3.41 10.19
C ALA A 92 6.46 -3.53 8.75
N CYS A 93 5.25 -4.02 8.51
CA CYS A 93 4.72 -4.26 7.16
C CYS A 93 4.91 -3.09 6.20
N VAL A 94 4.51 -1.88 6.62
CA VAL A 94 4.57 -0.72 5.71
C VAL A 94 6.01 -0.24 5.49
N SER A 95 6.79 -0.12 6.56
CA SER A 95 8.18 0.34 6.49
C SER A 95 9.06 -0.61 5.70
N GLU A 96 8.98 -1.92 5.96
CA GLU A 96 9.77 -2.94 5.27
C GLU A 96 9.43 -2.96 3.77
N THR A 97 8.12 -3.01 3.43
CA THR A 97 7.69 -2.99 2.03
C THR A 97 8.12 -1.70 1.30
N ALA A 98 8.05 -0.56 1.98
CA ALA A 98 8.49 0.71 1.41
C ALA A 98 10.01 0.73 1.19
N SER A 99 10.79 0.18 2.12
CA SER A 99 12.26 0.06 2.00
C SER A 99 12.63 -0.81 0.79
N SER A 100 12.05 -2.00 0.69
CA SER A 100 12.28 -2.91 -0.44
C SER A 100 11.90 -2.28 -1.77
N ALA A 101 10.78 -1.53 -1.82
CA ALA A 101 10.41 -0.82 -3.03
C ALA A 101 11.43 0.25 -3.48
N GLN A 102 12.13 0.90 -2.54
CA GLN A 102 13.23 1.82 -2.87
C GLN A 102 14.43 1.09 -3.45
N GLU A 103 14.77 -0.05 -2.89
CA GLU A 103 15.96 -0.82 -3.29
C GLU A 103 15.84 -1.40 -4.69
N PHE A 104 14.64 -1.84 -5.09
CA PHE A 104 14.51 -2.63 -6.32
C PHE A 104 14.27 -1.82 -7.60
N HIS A 105 13.63 -0.65 -7.55
CA HIS A 105 12.91 -0.17 -8.74
C HIS A 105 12.83 1.35 -8.95
N ASP A 106 13.73 2.15 -8.35
CA ASP A 106 13.77 3.63 -8.53
C ASP A 106 12.41 4.31 -8.29
N PHE A 107 11.56 3.69 -7.48
CA PHE A 107 10.24 4.22 -7.21
C PHE A 107 10.34 5.46 -6.32
N THR A 108 9.58 6.49 -6.67
CA THR A 108 9.35 7.62 -5.75
C THR A 108 8.39 7.17 -4.66
N ILE A 109 8.85 7.09 -3.42
CA ILE A 109 8.02 6.63 -2.30
C ILE A 109 7.44 7.84 -1.57
N ALA A 110 6.12 7.80 -1.38
CA ALA A 110 5.40 8.69 -0.49
C ALA A 110 4.71 7.88 0.61
N THR A 111 4.83 8.35 1.84
CA THR A 111 4.10 7.81 3.00
C THR A 111 3.49 8.98 3.78
N SER A 112 2.47 8.71 4.59
CA SER A 112 1.88 9.74 5.45
C SER A 112 1.53 9.15 6.81
N ASN A 113 2.04 9.78 7.88
CA ASN A 113 1.85 9.35 9.27
C ASN A 113 0.37 9.26 9.69
N GLU A 114 -0.52 9.99 9.02
CA GLU A 114 -1.95 10.04 9.37
C GLU A 114 -2.71 8.76 8.99
N VAL A 115 -2.14 7.92 8.12
CA VAL A 115 -2.80 6.65 7.73
C VAL A 115 -1.82 5.49 7.59
N ILE A 116 -0.73 5.60 8.33
CA ILE A 116 0.02 4.45 8.82
C ILE A 116 -0.41 4.22 10.27
N ALA A 117 -1.07 3.10 10.55
CA ALA A 117 -1.44 2.77 11.91
C ALA A 117 -0.30 1.99 12.60
N THR A 118 0.24 2.56 13.67
CA THR A 118 1.16 1.89 14.59
C THR A 118 0.40 1.51 15.85
N SER A 119 0.40 0.23 16.23
CA SER A 119 -0.01 -0.15 17.59
C SER A 119 0.99 0.44 18.57
N ASN A 120 0.53 1.12 19.63
CA ASN A 120 1.39 1.72 20.66
C ASN A 120 2.02 0.67 21.60
N ASP A 121 1.93 -0.61 21.27
CA ASP A 121 2.45 -1.70 22.08
C ASP A 121 3.97 -1.79 21.85
N ASN A 122 4.75 -1.05 22.64
CA ASN A 122 6.22 -1.04 22.69
C ASN A 122 6.93 -1.14 21.33
N ALA A 123 7.59 -0.07 20.88
CA ALA A 123 8.32 0.02 19.59
C ALA A 123 9.40 -1.08 19.30
N ASN A 124 9.62 -2.04 20.22
CA ASN A 124 10.45 -3.24 20.04
C ASN A 124 9.66 -4.55 19.86
N SER A 125 8.33 -4.51 19.91
CA SER A 125 7.47 -5.69 19.71
C SER A 125 7.22 -5.89 18.22
N ARG A 126 7.93 -6.82 17.60
CA ARG A 126 7.62 -7.33 16.25
C ARG A 126 6.34 -8.17 16.21
N ASP A 127 5.67 -8.38 17.34
CA ASP A 127 4.47 -9.22 17.45
C ASP A 127 3.18 -8.36 17.40
N CYS A 128 2.49 -8.32 16.25
CA CYS A 128 1.12 -7.75 16.12
C CYS A 128 0.08 -8.78 16.60
N HIS A 129 0.10 -9.13 17.89
CA HIS A 129 -0.92 -10.01 18.50
C HIS A 129 -1.98 -9.25 19.31
N SER A 130 -2.00 -7.91 19.27
CA SER A 130 -2.99 -7.13 20.01
C SER A 130 -4.33 -7.04 19.28
N LYS A 131 -5.43 -7.05 20.04
CA LYS A 131 -6.82 -6.97 19.55
C LYS A 131 -7.11 -5.77 18.65
N SER A 132 -6.29 -4.71 18.68
CA SER A 132 -6.43 -3.59 17.74
C SER A 132 -6.01 -3.92 16.31
N CYS A 133 -5.20 -4.98 16.09
CA CYS A 133 -4.87 -5.47 14.74
C CYS A 133 -6.09 -6.19 14.10
N ASP A 134 -7.11 -6.60 14.88
CA ASP A 134 -8.25 -7.37 14.35
C ASP A 134 -9.28 -6.55 13.55
N GLU A 135 -9.39 -5.24 13.80
CA GLU A 135 -10.38 -4.37 13.13
C GLU A 135 -9.89 -3.78 11.80
N ALA A 136 -8.62 -4.00 11.44
CA ALA A 136 -8.00 -3.41 10.26
C ALA A 136 -7.15 -4.43 9.49
N LYS A 137 -7.73 -5.57 9.15
CA LYS A 137 -7.05 -6.62 8.37
C LYS A 137 -6.94 -6.21 6.90
N GLY A 138 -5.70 -6.15 6.39
CA GLY A 138 -5.35 -5.81 4.99
C GLY A 138 -4.43 -4.58 4.86
N GLY A 139 -3.29 -4.74 4.19
CA GLY A 139 -2.41 -3.63 3.79
C GLY A 139 -2.83 -3.13 2.41
N LEU A 140 -3.30 -1.88 2.33
CA LEU A 140 -3.73 -1.27 1.08
C LEU A 140 -2.59 -0.43 0.50
N LEU A 141 -2.07 -0.74 -0.68
CA LEU A 141 -1.11 0.14 -1.36
C LEU A 141 -1.78 0.85 -2.52
N LEU A 142 -1.57 2.16 -2.64
CA LEU A 142 -1.99 2.91 -3.81
C LEU A 142 -0.78 3.29 -4.66
N PHE A 143 -1.01 3.41 -5.97
CA PHE A 143 0.04 3.73 -6.93
C PHE A 143 -0.37 4.93 -7.78
N GLN A 144 0.64 5.70 -8.19
CA GLN A 144 0.44 6.78 -9.14
C GLN A 144 1.35 6.53 -10.35
N SER A 145 0.77 6.59 -11.56
CA SER A 145 1.55 6.72 -12.79
C SER A 145 1.93 8.17 -13.04
N LYS A 146 3.07 8.38 -13.69
CA LYS A 146 3.60 9.70 -14.03
C LYS A 146 2.56 10.50 -14.84
N GLY A 147 2.26 11.72 -14.41
CA GLY A 147 1.43 12.67 -15.18
C GLY A 147 -0.03 12.81 -14.77
N ILE A 148 -0.48 12.11 -13.72
CA ILE A 148 -1.81 12.38 -13.13
C ILE A 148 -1.74 13.67 -12.34
N LEU A 149 -2.48 14.67 -12.83
CA LEU A 149 -2.66 15.95 -12.18
C LEU A 149 -3.97 15.95 -11.38
N ASP A 150 -3.99 16.64 -10.24
CA ASP A 150 -5.22 16.85 -9.47
C ASP A 150 -6.17 17.85 -10.17
N THR A 151 -7.29 18.18 -9.52
CA THR A 151 -8.24 19.18 -10.07
C THR A 151 -7.66 20.59 -10.18
N GLU A 152 -6.50 20.84 -9.58
CA GLU A 152 -5.76 22.10 -9.63
C GLU A 152 -4.58 22.03 -10.61
N ASN A 153 -4.54 20.98 -11.43
CA ASN A 153 -3.48 20.73 -12.40
C ASN A 153 -2.08 20.57 -11.76
N GLN A 154 -2.01 20.20 -10.48
CA GLN A 154 -0.77 19.93 -9.76
C GLN A 154 -0.46 18.42 -9.78
N PRO A 155 0.81 18.01 -9.70
CA PRO A 155 1.15 16.60 -9.51
C PRO A 155 0.30 16.00 -8.38
N PHE A 156 -0.36 14.87 -8.62
CA PHE A 156 -1.26 14.29 -7.64
C PHE A 156 -0.58 13.88 -6.31
N LEU A 157 0.74 13.69 -6.31
CA LEU A 157 1.56 13.58 -5.09
C LEU A 157 1.48 14.86 -4.23
N ASP A 158 1.32 16.03 -4.87
CA ASP A 158 1.17 17.33 -4.21
C ASP A 158 -0.18 17.49 -3.51
N TYR A 159 -1.23 16.81 -3.98
CA TYR A 159 -2.48 16.72 -3.23
C TYR A 159 -2.26 16.01 -1.89
N PHE A 160 -1.46 14.93 -1.88
CA PHE A 160 -1.20 14.17 -0.66
C PHE A 160 -0.10 14.77 0.24
N THR A 161 0.88 15.50 -0.29
CA THR A 161 1.83 16.28 0.54
C THR A 161 1.23 17.55 1.13
N ARG A 162 0.30 18.21 0.42
CA ARG A 162 -0.41 19.39 0.96
C ARG A 162 -1.42 19.01 2.02
N ASN A 163 -2.08 17.86 1.85
CA ASN A 163 -3.11 17.39 2.78
C ASN A 163 -2.63 16.31 3.77
N GLY A 164 -1.38 15.86 3.66
CA GLY A 164 -0.77 14.89 4.56
C GLY A 164 0.69 15.25 4.82
N ARG A 165 1.11 15.26 6.10
CA ARG A 165 2.49 15.56 6.49
C ARG A 165 3.45 14.49 5.96
N ILE A 166 4.16 14.79 4.86
CA ILE A 166 5.28 13.96 4.39
C ILE A 166 6.58 14.54 4.94
N ALA A 167 7.42 13.71 5.54
CA ALA A 167 8.78 14.08 5.90
C ALA A 167 9.58 14.28 4.60
N LYS A 168 9.95 15.53 4.29
CA LYS A 168 10.98 15.79 3.29
C LYS A 168 12.32 15.37 3.91
N LYS A 169 13.06 14.50 3.22
CA LYS A 169 14.48 14.28 3.51
C LYS A 169 15.21 15.51 3.00
N GLU A 170 15.75 16.31 3.92
CA GLU A 170 16.70 17.40 3.62
C GLU A 170 18.04 16.81 3.14
#